data_AF-A0A957F796-F1
#
_entry.id   AF-A0A957F796-F1
#
_cell.length_a   1.000
_cell.length_b   1.000
_cell.length_c   1.000
_cell.angle_alpha   90.00
_cell.angle_beta   90.00
_cell.angle_gamma   90.00
#
_symmetry.space_group_name_H-M   'P 1'
#
loop_
_entity.id
_entity.type
_entity.pdbx_description
1 polymer ?
#
loop_
_entity_poly.entity_id
_entity_poly.type
_entity_poly.pdbx_seq_one_letter_code
_entity_poly.pdbx_strand_id
1 'polypeptide(L)'
;GVYIGATALMAGVLAEAAYATLAVRPLLRDALHPDAPAAEGDPLTYRDLALFHLPLGATSLLLLLAQPLVTSSLARLPQPTESLAAWPVLFQMMLMARAAALALPEVVIALSRGPHTFAPLRRFSLWLSVAITAFMALLIFTPLAHFYIFTVQDMTPAVGELAQGGLLLFLLFPALATVTSWLRGLLIKARATTAVNWGMGINLLLTAAVLGAGLFLRQPGLPTAAVALNLASVAEVLYLAARTQRILPTGVALWKTTPVEAV
;
A
#
# COMPACT_ATOMS: atom_id res chain seq x y z
N GLY A 1 28.81 6.02 -1.23
CA GLY A 1 27.46 5.55 -0.83
C GLY A 1 26.40 6.03 -1.81
N VAL A 2 25.85 7.23 -1.59
CA VAL A 2 24.70 7.77 -2.36
C VAL A 2 24.92 7.76 -3.88
N TYR A 3 26.05 8.25 -4.38
CA TYR A 3 26.35 8.24 -5.82
C TYR A 3 26.34 6.83 -6.42
N ILE A 4 26.96 5.86 -5.74
CA ILE A 4 27.04 4.47 -6.20
C ILE A 4 25.65 3.81 -6.20
N GLY A 5 24.85 4.06 -5.15
CA GLY A 5 23.47 3.55 -5.07
C GLY A 5 22.59 4.14 -6.18
N ALA A 6 22.68 5.45 -6.40
CA ALA A 6 21.92 6.13 -7.45
C ALA A 6 22.32 5.65 -8.85
N THR A 7 23.62 5.53 -9.14
CA THR A 7 24.08 5.08 -10.46
C THR A 7 23.72 3.62 -10.72
N ALA A 8 23.81 2.74 -9.71
CA ALA A 8 23.39 1.35 -9.83
C ALA A 8 21.90 1.22 -10.15
N LEU A 9 21.04 1.99 -9.47
CA LEU A 9 19.60 1.96 -9.67
C LEU A 9 19.22 2.51 -11.05
N MET A 10 19.85 3.62 -11.48
CA MET A 10 19.66 4.18 -12.82
C MET A 10 20.11 3.23 -13.92
N ALA A 11 21.25 2.53 -13.74
CA ALA A 11 21.71 1.54 -14.69
C ALA A 11 20.72 0.37 -14.85
N GLY A 12 20.13 -0.10 -13.73
CA GLY A 12 19.07 -1.11 -13.75
C GLY A 12 17.84 -0.68 -14.53
N VAL A 13 17.32 0.54 -14.27
CA VAL A 13 16.15 1.10 -14.97
C VAL A 13 16.43 1.26 -16.47
N LEU A 14 17.63 1.72 -16.85
CA LEU A 14 18.02 1.85 -18.26
C LEU A 14 18.11 0.48 -18.96
N ALA A 15 18.64 -0.53 -18.27
CA ALA A 15 18.71 -1.89 -18.79
C ALA A 15 17.31 -2.49 -18.99
N GLU A 16 16.40 -2.31 -18.02
CA GLU A 16 15.01 -2.75 -18.11
C GLU A 16 14.26 -2.05 -19.25
N ALA A 17 14.43 -0.73 -19.40
CA ALA A 17 13.83 0.04 -20.48
C ALA A 17 14.34 -0.40 -21.86
N ALA A 18 15.64 -0.66 -21.99
CA ALA A 18 16.24 -1.17 -23.22
C ALA A 18 15.69 -2.57 -23.56
N TYR A 19 15.64 -3.48 -22.58
CA TYR A 19 15.10 -4.81 -22.76
C TYR A 19 13.62 -4.78 -23.16
N ALA A 20 12.77 -4.02 -22.45
CA ALA A 20 11.35 -3.90 -22.77
C ALA A 20 11.14 -3.37 -24.20
N THR A 21 11.93 -2.37 -24.61
CA THR A 21 11.89 -1.82 -25.98
C THR A 21 12.27 -2.87 -27.02
N LEU A 22 13.31 -3.68 -26.77
CA LEU A 22 13.74 -4.74 -27.66
C LEU A 22 12.74 -5.90 -27.72
N ALA A 23 12.17 -6.28 -26.58
CA ALA A 23 11.20 -7.37 -26.47
C ALA A 23 9.85 -7.05 -27.14
N VAL A 24 9.45 -5.78 -27.16
CA VAL A 24 8.21 -5.31 -27.82
C VAL A 24 8.37 -5.15 -29.34
N ARG A 25 9.58 -4.94 -29.87
CA ARG A 25 9.81 -4.77 -31.32
C ARG A 25 9.21 -5.86 -32.22
N PRO A 26 9.37 -7.18 -31.94
CA PRO A 26 8.72 -8.22 -32.76
C PRO A 26 7.19 -8.14 -32.67
N LEU A 27 6.63 -7.86 -31.48
CA LEU A 27 5.19 -7.70 -31.30
C LEU A 27 4.64 -6.52 -32.11
N LEU A 28 5.34 -5.37 -32.14
CA LEU A 28 4.95 -4.23 -32.96
C LEU A 28 5.02 -4.53 -34.47
N ARG A 29 6.02 -5.30 -34.91
CA ARG A 29 6.18 -5.69 -36.30
C ARG A 29 5.08 -6.66 -36.75
N ASP A 30 4.71 -7.62 -35.91
CA ASP A 30 3.82 -8.71 -36.31
C ASP A 30 2.33 -8.40 -36.02
N ALA A 31 2.01 -7.63 -34.97
CA ALA A 31 0.63 -7.36 -34.55
C ALA A 31 0.12 -5.95 -34.90
N LEU A 32 0.99 -5.00 -35.23
CA LEU A 32 0.66 -3.60 -35.58
C LEU A 32 1.27 -3.20 -36.92
N HIS A 33 1.24 -4.12 -37.90
CA HIS A 33 1.67 -3.83 -39.26
C HIS A 33 0.84 -2.65 -39.81
N PRO A 34 1.43 -1.70 -40.57
CA PRO A 34 0.70 -0.57 -41.16
C PRO A 34 -0.51 -0.95 -42.02
N ASP A 35 -0.54 -2.21 -42.49
CA ASP A 35 -1.61 -2.81 -43.30
C ASP A 35 -2.61 -3.64 -42.46
N ALA A 36 -2.53 -3.58 -41.13
CA ALA A 36 -3.52 -4.23 -40.26
C ALA A 36 -4.91 -3.63 -40.55
N PRO A 37 -5.96 -4.46 -40.68
CA PRO A 37 -7.30 -3.96 -40.96
C PRO A 37 -7.70 -2.92 -39.90
N ALA A 38 -8.24 -1.78 -40.37
CA ALA A 38 -8.72 -0.74 -39.48
C ALA A 38 -9.69 -1.37 -38.47
N ALA A 39 -9.45 -1.12 -37.17
CA ALA A 39 -10.29 -1.64 -36.11
C ALA A 39 -11.76 -1.27 -36.39
N GLU A 40 -12.66 -2.25 -36.41
CA GLU A 40 -14.09 -2.01 -36.56
C GLU A 40 -14.61 -1.26 -35.32
N GLY A 41 -15.01 0.00 -35.50
CA GLY A 41 -15.57 0.84 -34.44
C GLY A 41 -15.39 2.34 -34.71
N ASP A 42 -16.10 3.17 -33.94
CA ASP A 42 -15.89 4.62 -33.98
C ASP A 42 -14.44 4.96 -33.56
N PRO A 43 -13.80 5.95 -34.22
CA PRO A 43 -12.46 6.37 -33.86
C PRO A 43 -12.44 6.85 -32.39
N LEU A 44 -11.59 6.21 -31.58
CA LEU A 44 -11.38 6.58 -30.18
C LEU A 44 -11.06 8.07 -30.07
N THR A 45 -11.93 8.85 -29.44
CA THR A 45 -11.65 10.26 -29.23
C THR A 45 -10.71 10.45 -28.04
N TYR A 46 -9.90 11.52 -28.06
CA TYR A 46 -9.07 11.91 -26.90
C TYR A 46 -9.90 12.09 -25.62
N ARG A 47 -11.19 12.40 -25.75
CA ARG A 47 -12.14 12.50 -24.64
C ARG A 47 -12.42 11.13 -24.02
N ASP A 48 -12.65 10.10 -24.82
CA ASP A 48 -12.89 8.73 -24.34
C ASP A 48 -11.63 8.17 -23.68
N LEU A 49 -10.47 8.44 -24.29
CA LEU A 49 -9.17 8.10 -23.72
C LEU A 49 -8.96 8.79 -22.36
N ALA A 50 -9.22 10.10 -22.27
CA ALA A 50 -9.07 10.85 -21.03
C ALA A 50 -10.05 10.37 -19.95
N LEU A 51 -11.32 10.12 -20.28
CA LEU A 51 -12.34 9.64 -19.33
C LEU A 51 -12.03 8.23 -18.83
N PHE A 52 -11.42 7.38 -19.66
CA PHE A 52 -10.96 6.06 -19.26
C PHE A 52 -9.70 6.10 -18.39
N HIS A 53 -8.73 6.97 -18.73
CA HIS A 53 -7.46 7.05 -18.03
C HIS A 53 -7.47 7.94 -16.78
N LEU A 54 -8.34 8.94 -16.68
CA LEU A 54 -8.44 9.84 -15.52
C LEU A 54 -8.65 9.07 -14.20
N PRO A 55 -9.62 8.12 -14.10
CA PRO A 55 -9.81 7.34 -12.88
C PRO A 55 -8.60 6.47 -12.52
N LEU A 56 -7.91 5.93 -13.53
CA LEU A 56 -6.71 5.10 -13.34
C LEU A 56 -5.52 5.95 -12.88
N GLY A 57 -5.31 7.10 -13.51
CA GLY A 57 -4.29 8.08 -13.16
C GLY A 57 -4.53 8.68 -11.77
N ALA A 58 -5.79 8.92 -11.40
CA ALA A 58 -6.14 9.37 -10.06
C ALA A 58 -5.70 8.38 -8.98
N THR A 59 -5.91 7.07 -9.18
CA THR A 59 -5.43 6.04 -8.25
C THR A 59 -3.91 6.07 -8.08
N SER A 60 -3.17 6.19 -9.20
CA SER A 60 -1.70 6.31 -9.18
C SER A 60 -1.23 7.58 -8.48
N LEU A 61 -1.90 8.72 -8.72
CA LEU A 61 -1.61 9.98 -8.05
C LEU A 61 -1.88 9.91 -6.54
N LEU A 62 -2.98 9.29 -6.12
CA LEU A 62 -3.30 9.10 -4.71
C LEU A 62 -2.21 8.30 -3.98
N LEU A 63 -1.67 7.26 -4.62
CA LEU A 63 -0.54 6.48 -4.12
C LEU A 63 0.74 7.31 -4.06
N LEU A 64 1.03 8.07 -5.12
CA LEU A 64 2.25 8.85 -5.24
C LEU A 64 2.29 10.03 -4.25
N LEU A 65 1.15 10.63 -3.92
CA LEU A 65 1.07 11.79 -3.04
C LEU A 65 1.25 11.47 -1.55
N ALA A 66 1.00 10.23 -1.12
CA ALA A 66 1.06 9.86 0.29
C ALA A 66 2.47 10.06 0.89
N GLN A 67 3.51 9.62 0.17
CA GLN A 67 4.89 9.70 0.66
C GLN A 67 5.41 11.16 0.72
N PRO A 68 5.26 11.99 -0.33
CA PRO A 68 5.59 13.41 -0.28
C PRO A 68 4.87 14.18 0.83
N LEU A 69 3.61 13.85 1.12
CA LEU A 69 2.86 14.50 2.21
C LEU A 69 3.50 14.21 3.56
N VAL A 70 3.85 12.95 3.84
CA VAL A 70 4.52 12.59 5.09
C VAL A 70 5.90 13.25 5.17
N THR A 71 6.73 13.12 4.14
CA THR A 71 8.10 13.67 4.17
C THR A 71 8.11 15.21 4.24
N SER A 72 7.20 15.89 3.52
CA SER A 72 7.03 17.34 3.60
C SER A 72 6.59 17.79 4.99
N SER A 73 5.71 17.02 5.64
CA SER A 73 5.26 17.31 7.00
C SER A 73 6.37 17.11 8.02
N LEU A 74 7.12 15.99 7.93
CA LEU A 74 8.28 15.73 8.80
C LEU A 74 9.34 16.82 8.69
N ALA A 75 9.56 17.38 7.49
CA ALA A 75 10.50 18.48 7.28
C ALA A 75 10.07 19.81 7.95
N ARG A 76 8.78 19.97 8.27
CA ARG A 76 8.21 21.19 8.86
C ARG A 76 7.87 21.05 10.34
N LEU A 77 7.89 19.83 10.87
CA LEU A 77 7.66 19.53 12.29
C LEU A 77 8.96 19.65 13.09
N PRO A 78 8.90 19.70 14.44
CA PRO A 78 10.07 19.72 15.30
C PRO A 78 11.00 18.52 15.06
N GLN A 79 12.31 18.74 15.23
CA GLN A 79 13.37 17.75 14.97
C GLN A 79 13.31 17.19 13.52
N PRO A 80 13.34 18.06 12.50
CA PRO A 80 13.16 17.64 11.11
C PRO A 80 14.33 16.77 10.64
N THR A 81 15.56 17.07 11.07
CA THR A 81 16.77 16.33 10.67
C THR A 81 16.71 14.90 11.17
N GLU A 82 16.42 14.69 12.45
CA GLU A 82 16.32 13.38 13.07
C GLU A 82 15.12 12.60 12.52
N SER A 83 13.97 13.27 12.39
CA SER A 83 12.74 12.65 11.86
C SER A 83 12.90 12.19 10.41
N LEU A 84 13.52 13.01 9.55
CA LEU A 84 13.76 12.67 8.15
C LEU A 84 14.85 11.59 8.00
N ALA A 85 15.82 11.52 8.91
CA ALA A 85 16.82 10.46 8.92
C ALA A 85 16.24 9.11 9.37
N ALA A 86 15.35 9.11 10.37
CA ALA A 86 14.71 7.90 10.88
C ALA A 86 13.59 7.36 9.95
N TRP A 87 12.89 8.24 9.24
CA TRP A 87 11.71 7.86 8.43
C TRP A 87 11.96 6.76 7.39
N PRO A 88 13.02 6.81 6.54
CA PRO A 88 13.27 5.76 5.56
C PRO A 88 13.47 4.39 6.19
N VAL A 89 14.18 4.30 7.33
CA VAL A 89 14.42 3.01 8.02
C VAL A 89 13.11 2.42 8.53
N LEU A 90 12.26 3.25 9.16
CA LEU A 90 10.93 2.82 9.60
C LEU A 90 10.05 2.40 8.44
N PHE A 91 10.08 3.17 7.36
CA PHE A 91 9.34 2.85 6.14
C PHE A 91 9.77 1.51 5.56
N GLN A 92 11.07 1.23 5.50
CA GLN A 92 11.58 -0.05 5.00
C GLN A 92 11.19 -1.22 5.91
N MET A 93 11.31 -1.07 7.23
CA MET A 93 10.88 -2.11 8.17
C MET A 93 9.38 -2.40 8.05
N MET A 94 8.56 -1.36 7.91
CA MET A 94 7.12 -1.51 7.63
C MET A 94 6.88 -2.21 6.29
N LEU A 95 7.62 -1.83 5.24
CA LEU A 95 7.50 -2.41 3.90
C LEU A 95 7.83 -3.91 3.92
N MET A 96 8.92 -4.29 4.60
CA MET A 96 9.31 -5.69 4.81
C MET A 96 8.20 -6.48 5.50
N ALA A 97 7.61 -5.94 6.57
CA ALA A 97 6.53 -6.60 7.29
C ALA A 97 5.26 -6.79 6.44
N ARG A 98 4.94 -5.83 5.55
CA ARG A 98 3.73 -5.90 4.71
C ARG A 98 3.96 -6.46 3.30
N ALA A 99 5.16 -6.95 2.97
CA ALA A 99 5.47 -7.41 1.62
C ALA A 99 4.47 -8.47 1.11
N ALA A 100 4.16 -9.47 1.94
CA ALA A 100 3.16 -10.50 1.61
C ALA A 100 1.74 -9.93 1.47
N ALA A 101 1.41 -8.88 2.24
CA ALA A 101 0.11 -8.23 2.15
C ALA A 101 -0.08 -7.47 0.82
N LEU A 102 0.99 -7.06 0.14
CA LEU A 102 0.89 -6.36 -1.16
C LEU A 102 0.40 -7.30 -2.27
N ALA A 103 0.76 -8.58 -2.23
CA ALA A 103 0.34 -9.58 -3.20
C ALA A 103 -1.07 -10.16 -2.92
N LEU A 104 -1.61 -9.92 -1.73
CA LEU A 104 -2.89 -10.48 -1.30
C LEU A 104 -4.08 -10.15 -2.23
N PRO A 105 -4.21 -8.94 -2.84
CA PRO A 105 -5.30 -8.66 -3.76
C PRO A 105 -5.33 -9.63 -4.95
N GLU A 106 -4.17 -9.97 -5.51
CA GLU A 106 -4.04 -10.89 -6.65
C GLU A 106 -4.48 -12.30 -6.28
N VAL A 107 -4.07 -12.78 -5.10
CA VAL A 107 -4.50 -14.07 -4.54
C VAL A 107 -6.01 -14.11 -4.38
N VAL A 108 -6.61 -13.05 -3.84
CA VAL A 108 -8.07 -12.95 -3.64
C VAL A 108 -8.79 -12.95 -4.98
N ILE A 109 -8.30 -12.21 -5.97
CA ILE A 109 -8.92 -12.13 -7.31
C ILE A 109 -8.87 -13.49 -8.02
N ALA A 110 -7.74 -14.19 -7.92
CA ALA A 110 -7.51 -15.48 -8.58
C ALA A 110 -8.30 -16.64 -7.94
N LEU A 111 -8.38 -16.66 -6.61
CA LEU A 111 -8.96 -17.79 -5.85
C LEU A 111 -10.43 -17.59 -5.47
N SER A 112 -10.96 -16.36 -5.55
CA SER A 112 -12.39 -16.12 -5.31
C SER A 112 -13.22 -16.63 -6.49
N ARG A 113 -13.84 -17.80 -6.31
CA ARG A 113 -14.66 -18.54 -7.31
C ARG A 113 -16.09 -18.81 -6.85
N GLY A 114 -16.58 -18.08 -5.86
CA GLY A 114 -17.94 -18.20 -5.33
C GLY A 114 -18.00 -18.26 -3.80
N PRO A 115 -19.19 -18.47 -3.21
CA PRO A 115 -19.42 -18.39 -1.76
C PRO A 115 -18.53 -19.34 -0.94
N HIS A 116 -18.28 -20.55 -1.44
CA HIS A 116 -17.47 -21.57 -0.75
C HIS A 116 -15.99 -21.16 -0.58
N THR A 117 -15.48 -20.28 -1.44
CA THR A 117 -14.09 -19.80 -1.36
C THR A 117 -13.90 -18.63 -0.39
N PHE A 118 -14.98 -17.98 0.03
CA PHE A 118 -14.91 -16.80 0.88
C PHE A 118 -14.37 -17.09 2.28
N ALA A 119 -14.87 -18.14 2.95
CA ALA A 119 -14.46 -18.46 4.32
C ALA A 119 -12.99 -18.91 4.42
N PRO A 120 -12.46 -19.79 3.53
CA PRO A 120 -11.04 -20.10 3.47
C PRO A 120 -10.16 -18.88 3.20
N LEU A 121 -10.55 -18.02 2.25
CA LEU A 121 -9.79 -16.80 1.93
C LEU A 121 -9.77 -15.81 3.09
N ARG A 122 -10.90 -15.59 3.75
CA ARG A 122 -10.95 -14.78 4.97
C ARG A 122 -10.03 -15.34 6.05
N ARG A 123 -10.11 -16.65 6.31
CA ARG A 123 -9.27 -17.30 7.32
C ARG A 123 -7.79 -17.12 6.99
N PHE A 124 -7.41 -17.32 5.73
CA PHE A 124 -6.05 -17.07 5.26
C PHE A 124 -5.62 -15.62 5.48
N SER A 125 -6.42 -14.64 5.06
CA SER A 125 -6.11 -13.22 5.22
C SER A 125 -5.99 -12.79 6.69
N LEU A 126 -6.83 -13.33 7.58
CA LEU A 126 -6.75 -13.06 9.01
C LEU A 126 -5.51 -13.71 9.64
N TRP A 127 -5.19 -14.96 9.29
CA TRP A 127 -3.96 -15.61 9.74
C TRP A 127 -2.72 -14.89 9.24
N LEU A 128 -2.73 -14.40 8.00
CA LEU A 128 -1.65 -13.59 7.46
C LEU A 128 -1.49 -12.28 8.25
N SER A 129 -2.59 -11.62 8.60
CA SER A 129 -2.58 -10.40 9.43
C SER A 129 -1.99 -10.66 10.82
N VAL A 130 -2.38 -11.76 11.47
CA VAL A 130 -1.83 -12.20 12.76
C VAL A 130 -0.35 -12.54 12.63
N ALA A 131 0.06 -13.29 11.59
CA ALA A 131 1.45 -13.66 11.36
C ALA A 131 2.34 -12.43 11.13
N ILE A 132 1.88 -11.46 10.33
CA ILE A 132 2.59 -10.20 10.07
C ILE A 132 2.70 -9.37 11.34
N THR A 133 1.65 -9.30 12.16
CA THR A 133 1.66 -8.59 13.44
C THR A 133 2.60 -9.25 14.43
N ALA A 134 2.58 -10.59 14.51
CA ALA A 134 3.49 -11.36 15.35
C ALA A 134 4.95 -11.18 14.90
N PHE A 135 5.21 -11.16 13.59
CA PHE A 135 6.53 -10.86 13.03
C PHE A 135 6.99 -9.45 13.41
N MET A 136 6.13 -8.44 13.25
CA MET A 136 6.45 -7.06 13.64
C MET A 136 6.68 -6.93 15.15
N ALA A 137 5.85 -7.57 15.97
CA ALA A 137 6.01 -7.62 17.43
C ALA A 137 7.32 -8.28 17.82
N LEU A 138 7.67 -9.40 17.19
CA LEU A 138 8.94 -10.08 17.42
C LEU A 138 10.10 -9.14 17.10
N LEU A 139 10.09 -8.45 15.96
CA LEU A 139 11.14 -7.49 15.62
C LEU A 139 11.27 -6.37 16.66
N ILE A 140 10.14 -5.82 17.13
CA ILE A 140 10.11 -4.68 18.06
C ILE A 140 10.52 -5.07 19.48
N PHE A 141 10.02 -6.19 20.00
CA PHE A 141 10.22 -6.60 21.39
C PHE A 141 11.47 -7.45 21.62
N THR A 142 12.22 -7.77 20.57
CA THR A 142 13.51 -8.46 20.66
C THR A 142 14.65 -7.49 20.32
N PRO A 143 15.91 -7.83 20.65
CA PRO A 143 17.06 -7.02 20.25
C PRO A 143 17.28 -6.97 18.73
N LEU A 144 16.43 -7.61 17.90
CA LEU A 144 16.55 -7.58 16.44
C LEU A 144 16.37 -6.17 15.87
N ALA A 145 15.38 -5.40 16.34
CA ALA A 145 15.20 -4.02 15.88
C ALA A 145 16.42 -3.15 16.25
N HIS A 146 16.92 -3.28 17.48
CA HIS A 146 18.11 -2.56 17.93
C HIS A 146 19.35 -2.95 17.11
N PHE A 147 19.59 -4.25 16.90
CA PHE A 147 20.68 -4.75 16.06
C PHE A 147 20.58 -4.21 14.62
N TYR A 148 19.39 -4.24 14.03
CA TYR A 148 19.19 -3.72 12.68
C TYR A 148 19.46 -2.20 12.60
N ILE A 149 18.92 -1.42 13.54
CA ILE A 149 19.04 0.04 13.55
C ILE A 149 20.48 0.50 13.83
N PHE A 150 21.14 -0.07 14.84
CA PHE A 150 22.46 0.41 15.28
C PHE A 150 23.63 -0.31 14.61
N THR A 151 23.47 -1.58 14.21
CA THR A 151 24.57 -2.35 13.63
C THR A 151 24.49 -2.42 12.11
N VAL A 152 23.30 -2.64 11.54
CA VAL A 152 23.14 -2.78 10.08
C VAL A 152 22.97 -1.43 9.40
N GLN A 153 22.13 -0.55 9.97
CA GLN A 153 21.90 0.80 9.45
C GLN A 153 22.92 1.82 9.96
N ASP A 154 23.76 1.46 10.95
CA ASP A 154 24.81 2.31 11.54
C ASP A 154 24.29 3.70 11.95
N MET A 155 23.11 3.74 12.58
CA MET A 155 22.47 5.00 12.96
C MET A 155 23.12 5.62 14.20
N THR A 156 23.18 6.95 14.23
CA THR A 156 23.60 7.68 15.43
C THR A 156 22.62 7.43 16.58
N PRO A 157 23.05 7.52 17.86
CA PRO A 157 22.20 7.30 19.02
C PRO A 157 20.88 8.08 18.97
N ALA A 158 20.94 9.38 18.65
CA ALA A 158 19.77 10.25 18.59
C ALA A 158 18.73 9.79 17.54
N VAL A 159 19.17 9.36 16.35
CA VAL A 159 18.25 8.93 15.28
C VAL A 159 17.77 7.50 15.53
N GLY A 160 18.64 6.62 16.03
CA GLY A 160 18.32 5.24 16.30
C GLY A 160 17.31 5.07 17.44
N GLU A 161 17.45 5.82 18.53
CA GLU A 161 16.48 5.83 19.64
C GLU A 161 15.10 6.35 19.19
N LEU A 162 15.09 7.42 18.37
CA LEU A 162 13.88 7.97 17.80
C LEU A 162 13.18 6.97 16.86
N ALA A 163 13.95 6.27 16.01
CA ALA A 163 13.43 5.21 15.15
C ALA A 163 12.88 4.04 15.99
N GLN A 164 13.63 3.56 16.97
CA GLN A 164 13.22 2.44 17.81
C GLN A 164 11.93 2.76 18.59
N GLY A 165 11.80 3.96 19.15
CA GLY A 165 10.57 4.43 19.77
C GLY A 165 9.42 4.56 18.77
N GLY A 166 9.70 5.01 17.55
CA GLY A 166 8.72 5.14 16.46
C GLY A 166 8.14 3.80 15.99
N LEU A 167 8.91 2.71 16.01
CA LEU A 167 8.45 1.39 15.56
C LEU A 167 7.21 0.90 16.32
N LEU A 168 7.12 1.16 17.62
CA LEU A 168 5.98 0.78 18.45
C LEU A 168 4.67 1.41 17.93
N LEU A 169 4.73 2.64 17.44
CA LEU A 169 3.56 3.36 16.90
C LEU A 169 3.07 2.77 15.58
N PHE A 170 3.92 2.01 14.88
CA PHE A 170 3.59 1.33 13.63
C PHE A 170 3.29 -0.16 13.81
N LEU A 171 3.24 -0.67 15.04
CA LEU A 171 3.00 -2.10 15.32
C LEU A 171 1.75 -2.66 14.60
N LEU A 172 0.65 -1.91 14.60
CA LEU A 172 -0.63 -2.32 13.99
C LEU A 172 -0.73 -2.01 12.50
N PHE A 173 0.15 -1.16 11.97
CA PHE A 173 0.03 -0.65 10.61
C PHE A 173 0.14 -1.75 9.53
N PRO A 174 1.10 -2.71 9.60
CA PRO A 174 1.14 -3.85 8.67
C PRO A 174 -0.12 -4.75 8.73
N ALA A 175 -0.71 -4.90 9.91
CA ALA A 175 -1.94 -5.66 10.10
C ALA A 175 -3.11 -5.02 9.35
N LEU A 176 -3.27 -3.71 9.53
CA LEU A 176 -4.27 -2.90 8.82
C LEU A 176 -4.05 -2.95 7.30
N ALA A 177 -2.79 -2.84 6.85
CA ALA A 177 -2.45 -2.96 5.43
C ALA A 177 -2.90 -4.32 4.84
N THR A 178 -2.75 -5.41 5.60
CA THR A 178 -3.21 -6.75 5.19
C THR A 178 -4.73 -6.81 5.02
N VAL A 179 -5.48 -6.27 5.98
CA VAL A 179 -6.94 -6.22 5.91
C VAL A 179 -7.40 -5.33 4.74
N THR A 180 -6.78 -4.17 4.56
CA THR A 180 -7.03 -3.29 3.42
C THR A 180 -6.79 -4.00 2.09
N SER A 181 -5.66 -4.69 1.93
CA SER A 181 -5.35 -5.46 0.73
C SER A 181 -6.38 -6.55 0.44
N TRP A 182 -6.81 -7.29 1.47
CA TRP A 182 -7.86 -8.30 1.33
C TRP A 182 -9.18 -7.68 0.85
N LEU A 183 -9.63 -6.60 1.49
CA LEU A 183 -10.87 -5.91 1.12
C LEU A 183 -10.81 -5.31 -0.28
N ARG A 184 -9.67 -4.72 -0.66
CA ARG A 184 -9.44 -4.20 -2.02
C ARG A 184 -9.52 -5.34 -3.04
N GLY A 185 -8.91 -6.49 -2.78
CA GLY A 185 -9.00 -7.67 -3.65
C GLY A 185 -10.45 -8.13 -3.88
N LEU A 186 -11.26 -8.17 -2.82
CA LEU A 186 -12.69 -8.52 -2.92
C LEU A 186 -13.49 -7.50 -3.75
N LEU A 187 -13.27 -6.21 -3.51
CA LEU A 187 -13.96 -5.13 -4.24
C LEU A 187 -13.56 -5.08 -5.71
N ILE A 188 -12.27 -5.27 -6.03
CA ILE A 188 -11.78 -5.33 -7.41
C ILE A 188 -12.40 -6.53 -8.12
N LYS A 189 -12.43 -7.71 -7.47
CA LYS A 189 -13.08 -8.91 -8.02
C LYS A 189 -14.56 -8.67 -8.32
N ALA A 190 -15.26 -7.95 -7.45
CA ALA A 190 -16.65 -7.56 -7.64
C ALA A 190 -16.86 -6.39 -8.63
N ARG A 191 -15.81 -5.95 -9.34
CA ARG A 191 -15.81 -4.77 -10.24
C ARG A 191 -16.22 -3.45 -9.56
N ALA A 192 -16.12 -3.38 -8.23
CA ALA A 192 -16.41 -2.19 -7.43
C ALA A 192 -15.14 -1.33 -7.19
N THR A 193 -14.35 -1.09 -8.25
CA THR A 193 -13.06 -0.37 -8.16
C THR A 193 -13.21 1.07 -7.70
N THR A 194 -14.35 1.71 -7.97
CA THR A 194 -14.67 3.05 -7.47
C THR A 194 -14.71 3.11 -5.94
N ALA A 195 -15.15 2.04 -5.27
CA ALA A 195 -15.12 1.97 -3.81
C ALA A 195 -13.67 1.92 -3.29
N VAL A 196 -12.77 1.24 -3.99
CA VAL A 196 -11.34 1.23 -3.63
C VAL A 196 -10.75 2.63 -3.75
N ASN A 197 -11.05 3.35 -4.84
CA ASN A 197 -10.57 4.71 -5.05
C ASN A 197 -11.07 5.68 -3.97
N TRP A 198 -12.34 5.58 -3.57
CA TRP A 198 -12.88 6.37 -2.46
C TRP A 198 -12.20 6.03 -1.13
N GLY A 199 -11.91 4.76 -0.85
CA GLY A 199 -11.15 4.35 0.34
C GLY A 199 -9.75 4.95 0.37
N MET A 200 -9.04 4.92 -0.75
CA MET A 200 -7.73 5.58 -0.89
C MET A 200 -7.81 7.09 -0.72
N GLY A 201 -8.84 7.73 -1.27
CA GLY A 201 -9.10 9.16 -1.09
C GLY A 201 -9.35 9.52 0.38
N ILE A 202 -10.16 8.74 1.10
CA ILE A 202 -10.39 8.92 2.54
C ILE A 202 -9.07 8.78 3.33
N ASN A 203 -8.26 7.77 3.01
CA ASN A 203 -6.97 7.57 3.63
C ASN A 203 -6.06 8.81 3.44
N LEU A 204 -5.93 9.27 2.19
CA LEU A 204 -5.07 10.40 1.86
C LEU A 204 -5.55 11.70 2.52
N LEU A 205 -6.86 11.98 2.46
CA LEU A 205 -7.44 13.17 3.07
C LEU A 205 -7.29 13.17 4.59
N LEU A 206 -7.52 12.04 5.25
CA LEU A 206 -7.36 11.94 6.69
C LEU A 206 -5.88 12.05 7.10
N THR A 207 -4.98 11.45 6.32
CA THR A 207 -3.53 11.62 6.50
C THR A 207 -3.15 13.11 6.41
N ALA A 208 -3.59 13.80 5.37
CA ALA A 208 -3.32 15.23 5.19
C ALA A 208 -3.91 16.09 6.31
N ALA A 209 -5.14 15.78 6.75
CA ALA A 209 -5.81 16.51 7.83
C ALA A 209 -5.08 16.35 9.17
N VAL A 210 -4.68 15.13 9.55
CA VAL A 210 -3.97 14.87 10.81
C VAL A 210 -2.56 15.45 10.77
N LEU A 211 -1.83 15.32 9.65
CA LEU A 211 -0.52 15.95 9.49
C LEU A 211 -0.62 17.49 9.56
N GLY A 212 -1.63 18.07 8.91
CA GLY A 212 -1.91 19.49 8.97
C GLY A 212 -2.20 19.95 10.40
N ALA A 213 -3.06 19.23 11.14
CA ALA A 213 -3.34 19.51 12.54
C ALA A 213 -2.07 19.42 13.41
N GLY A 214 -1.23 18.40 13.20
CA GLY A 214 0.04 18.26 13.90
C GLY A 214 1.01 19.42 13.63
N LEU A 215 1.00 19.96 12.40
CA LEU A 215 1.76 21.15 12.03
C LEU A 215 1.27 22.40 12.77
N PHE A 216 -0.05 22.60 12.85
CA PHE A 216 -0.63 23.72 13.62
C PHE A 216 -0.33 23.62 15.12
N LEU A 217 -0.35 22.39 15.67
CA LEU A 217 -0.12 22.12 17.09
C LEU A 217 1.37 21.99 17.46
N ARG A 218 2.29 22.06 16.48
CA ARG A 218 3.74 21.86 16.65
C ARG A 218 4.10 20.55 17.38
N GLN A 219 3.38 19.48 17.05
CA GLN A 219 3.59 18.15 17.63
C GLN A 219 4.89 17.50 17.10
N PRO A 220 5.48 16.52 17.81
CA PRO A 220 6.66 15.80 17.33
C PRO A 220 6.43 15.13 15.97
N GLY A 221 7.45 15.17 15.09
CA GLY A 221 7.35 14.72 13.69
C GLY A 221 6.87 13.27 13.52
N LEU A 222 7.69 12.33 13.97
CA LEU A 222 7.44 10.90 13.81
C LEU A 222 6.15 10.38 14.45
N PRO A 223 5.83 10.73 15.71
CA PRO A 223 4.55 10.36 16.31
C PRO A 223 3.35 10.90 15.55
N THR A 224 3.41 12.14 15.06
CA THR A 224 2.34 12.73 14.25
C THR A 224 2.12 11.93 12.97
N ALA A 225 3.20 11.57 12.26
CA ALA A 225 3.10 10.73 11.07
C ALA A 225 2.52 9.36 11.36
N ALA A 226 2.90 8.73 12.48
CA ALA A 226 2.37 7.44 12.88
C ALA A 226 0.87 7.50 13.19
N VAL A 227 0.43 8.50 13.95
CA VAL A 227 -1.00 8.70 14.25
C VAL A 227 -1.79 8.97 12.97
N ALA A 228 -1.29 9.83 12.09
CA ALA A 228 -1.93 10.13 10.81
C ALA A 228 -2.15 8.86 9.98
N LEU A 229 -1.11 8.06 9.79
CA LEU A 229 -1.16 6.86 8.96
C LEU A 229 -2.01 5.74 9.57
N ASN A 230 -1.97 5.55 10.89
CA ASN A 230 -2.82 4.56 11.56
C ASN A 230 -4.29 4.96 11.50
N LEU A 231 -4.64 6.20 11.83
CA LEU A 231 -6.03 6.68 11.78
C LEU A 231 -6.58 6.63 10.34
N ALA A 232 -5.80 7.07 9.37
CA ALA A 232 -6.13 6.98 7.95
C ALA A 232 -6.39 5.53 7.51
N SER A 233 -5.52 4.60 7.93
CA SER A 233 -5.66 3.18 7.60
C SER A 233 -6.89 2.55 8.26
N VAL A 234 -7.18 2.88 9.52
CA VAL A 234 -8.40 2.42 10.21
C VAL A 234 -9.64 2.95 9.49
N ALA A 235 -9.69 4.24 9.17
CA ALA A 235 -10.82 4.84 8.46
C ALA A 235 -11.05 4.18 7.09
N GLU A 236 -9.97 3.90 6.35
CA GLU A 236 -10.05 3.17 5.09
C GLU A 236 -10.58 1.75 5.28
N VAL A 237 -10.06 1.00 6.26
CA VAL A 237 -10.55 -0.35 6.57
C VAL A 237 -12.04 -0.33 6.89
N LEU A 238 -12.49 0.60 7.74
CA LEU A 238 -13.91 0.73 8.11
C LEU A 238 -14.78 1.03 6.89
N TYR A 239 -14.35 1.97 6.04
CA TYR A 239 -15.06 2.31 4.80
C TYR A 239 -15.14 1.11 3.85
N LEU A 240 -14.01 0.47 3.56
CA LEU A 240 -13.95 -0.67 2.64
C LEU A 240 -14.72 -1.87 3.19
N ALA A 241 -14.69 -2.10 4.50
CA ALA A 241 -15.45 -3.17 5.14
C ALA A 241 -16.96 -2.94 5.02
N ALA A 242 -17.42 -1.71 5.29
CA ALA A 242 -18.83 -1.33 5.12
C ALA A 242 -19.29 -1.48 3.66
N ARG A 243 -18.45 -1.11 2.69
CA ARG A 243 -18.73 -1.29 1.27
C ARG A 243 -18.76 -2.75 0.85
N THR A 244 -17.81 -3.54 1.33
CA THR A 244 -17.71 -4.97 1.01
C THR A 244 -18.90 -5.74 1.59
N GLN A 245 -19.35 -5.42 2.80
CA GLN A 245 -20.55 -6.02 3.40
C GLN A 245 -21.82 -5.81 2.56
N ARG A 246 -21.96 -4.66 1.90
CA ARG A 246 -23.12 -4.38 1.01
C ARG A 246 -23.11 -5.20 -0.28
N ILE A 247 -21.96 -5.75 -0.66
CA ILE A 247 -21.77 -6.52 -1.89
C ILE A 247 -21.86 -8.03 -1.62
N LEU A 248 -21.62 -8.47 -0.39
CA LEU A 248 -21.71 -9.88 -0.02
C LEU A 248 -23.18 -10.36 -0.06
N PRO A 249 -23.45 -11.61 -0.49
CA PRO A 249 -24.78 -12.20 -0.46
C PRO A 249 -25.39 -12.19 0.95
N THR A 250 -26.71 -12.00 1.04
CA THR A 250 -27.47 -12.06 2.30
C THR A 250 -27.22 -13.40 2.99
N GLY A 251 -26.55 -13.36 4.15
CA GLY A 251 -26.16 -14.54 4.95
C GLY A 251 -24.66 -14.66 5.21
N VAL A 252 -23.80 -14.00 4.40
CA VAL A 252 -22.33 -14.03 4.60
C VAL A 252 -21.88 -12.79 5.36
N ALA A 253 -21.64 -12.94 6.66
CA ALA A 253 -21.12 -11.86 7.49
C ALA A 253 -19.59 -11.76 7.35
N LEU A 254 -19.09 -10.57 7.02
CA LEU A 254 -17.67 -10.32 6.79
C LEU A 254 -16.80 -10.69 8.00
N TRP A 255 -17.28 -10.39 9.21
CA TRP A 255 -16.57 -10.62 10.47
C TRP A 255 -17.09 -11.79 11.32
N LYS A 256 -18.20 -12.45 10.92
CA LYS A 256 -18.71 -13.62 11.67
C LYS A 256 -18.40 -14.91 10.94
N THR A 257 -17.99 -15.93 11.68
CA THR A 257 -17.93 -17.31 11.18
C THR A 257 -19.36 -17.79 10.91
N THR A 258 -19.76 -17.84 9.64
CA THR A 258 -20.93 -18.63 9.26
C THR A 258 -20.59 -20.11 9.50
N PRO A 259 -21.42 -20.86 10.24
CA PRO A 259 -21.27 -22.30 10.28
C PRO A 259 -21.35 -22.81 8.84
N VAL A 260 -20.39 -23.61 8.43
CA VAL A 260 -20.49 -24.37 7.19
C VAL A 260 -21.57 -25.41 7.46
N GLU A 261 -22.80 -25.15 7.06
CA GLU A 261 -23.77 -26.24 6.93
C GLU A 261 -23.24 -27.16 5.83
N ALA A 262 -22.83 -28.35 6.26
CA ALA A 262 -22.44 -29.43 5.38
C ALA A 262 -23.69 -29.85 4.59
N VAL A 263 -23.62 -29.70 3.26
CA VAL A 263 -24.53 -30.32 2.31
C VAL A 263 -23.70 -31.15 1.35
#